data_AF-A0A1Y4U4M3-F1
#
_entry.id   AF-A0A1Y4U4M3-F1
#
_cell.length_a   1.000
_cell.length_b   1.000
_cell.length_c   1.000
_cell.angle_alpha   90.00
_cell.angle_beta   90.00
_cell.angle_gamma   90.00
#
_symmetry.space_group_name_H-M   'P 1'
#
loop_
_entity.id
_entity.type
_entity.pdbx_description
1 polymer ?
#
loop_
_entity_poly.entity_id
_entity_poly.type
_entity_poly.pdbx_seq_one_letter_code
_entity_poly.pdbx_strand_id
1 'polypeptide(L)'
;MGGWIKILIAAGVATGGCSLVPAAAQIVQRGVVLEMSSGRRPVSGVEVRAVGAAPSDSDMKGVFELNFLASLPGDPLFLDRIYKQGFELVNREKVEQWNLSADAVLEVVLGRTEVIDSLRKRYYRIGMSAVEQAYRRSVVELEARRRIQRIAEAQYARELDSLTRVHARLRQQVDGYAALFARINRDELDAGERQALALLDRGDVEGAIGLYEQMRTDSVLARRVVGRNVADEDLRLLVPSLMNSFRIMRRLGDVEGCDSVGRLIGAAAAEVALKLEVVEWRFAVGERSAALDEYRVLVREAQTVAEIECIEASLHRSLEGATLSKSLGRKVDLLQDRINARMNWAKIKENSWTHD
;
A
#
# COMPACT_ATOMS: atom_id res chain seq x y z
N MET A 1 -92.08 -3.42 8.64
CA MET A 1 -91.54 -2.09 8.97
C MET A 1 -90.14 -1.97 8.38
N GLY A 2 -89.92 -0.97 7.52
CA GLY A 2 -88.61 -0.43 7.15
C GLY A 2 -87.82 -1.10 6.03
N GLY A 3 -87.84 -0.51 4.82
CA GLY A 3 -86.79 -0.67 3.80
C GLY A 3 -85.43 -0.12 4.31
N TRP A 4 -84.30 -0.24 3.61
CA TRP A 4 -83.84 0.57 2.46
C TRP A 4 -82.50 -0.08 2.01
N ILE A 5 -82.31 -0.40 0.72
CA ILE A 5 -81.49 0.32 -0.30
C ILE A 5 -79.96 0.35 -0.05
N LYS A 6 -79.22 -0.06 -1.10
CA LYS A 6 -77.76 -0.12 -1.34
C LYS A 6 -77.04 1.25 -1.23
N ILE A 7 -75.73 1.26 -0.95
CA ILE A 7 -74.62 1.83 -1.78
C ILE A 7 -73.26 1.78 -1.02
N LEU A 8 -72.21 1.50 -1.80
CA LEU A 8 -70.76 1.46 -1.49
C LEU A 8 -70.18 2.74 -0.84
N ILE A 9 -69.08 2.59 -0.09
CA ILE A 9 -67.83 3.37 -0.21
C ILE A 9 -66.65 2.49 0.26
N ALA A 10 -65.55 2.57 -0.48
CA ALA A 10 -64.30 1.83 -0.31
C ALA A 10 -63.31 2.51 0.66
N ALA A 11 -62.54 1.68 1.38
CA ALA A 11 -61.17 1.91 1.88
C ALA A 11 -60.69 0.54 2.40
N GLY A 12 -59.66 -0.15 1.92
CA GLY A 12 -58.40 0.29 1.36
C GLY A 12 -57.39 0.46 2.48
N VAL A 13 -56.68 -0.60 2.89
CA VAL A 13 -55.20 -0.67 3.06
C VAL A 13 -54.82 -2.15 3.17
N ALA A 14 -54.00 -2.58 2.22
CA ALA A 14 -53.39 -3.90 2.17
C ALA A 14 -52.36 -4.08 3.30
N THR A 15 -52.48 -5.19 4.02
CA THR A 15 -51.41 -5.74 4.86
C THR A 15 -50.31 -6.30 3.94
N GLY A 16 -49.45 -5.41 3.47
CA GLY A 16 -48.19 -5.78 2.82
C GLY A 16 -47.24 -6.33 3.88
N GLY A 17 -47.06 -7.65 3.88
CA GLY A 17 -46.00 -8.29 4.64
C GLY A 17 -44.65 -7.72 4.22
N CYS A 18 -43.90 -7.19 5.19
CA CYS A 18 -42.47 -6.91 5.05
C CYS A 18 -41.77 -8.23 4.71
N SER A 19 -41.55 -8.46 3.42
CA SER A 19 -40.51 -9.35 2.97
C SER A 19 -39.21 -8.64 3.28
N LEU A 20 -38.52 -9.07 4.35
CA LEU A 20 -37.12 -8.73 4.58
C LEU A 20 -36.34 -9.25 3.38
N VAL A 21 -36.12 -8.37 2.39
CA VAL A 21 -35.14 -8.61 1.34
C VAL A 21 -33.78 -8.59 2.05
N PRO A 22 -33.02 -9.69 2.08
CA PRO A 22 -31.67 -9.64 2.61
C PRO A 22 -30.90 -8.60 1.79
N ALA A 23 -30.34 -7.60 2.45
CA ALA A 23 -29.47 -6.63 1.80
C ALA A 23 -28.34 -7.41 1.14
N ALA A 24 -28.37 -7.51 -0.19
CA ALA A 24 -27.33 -8.19 -0.95
C ALA A 24 -26.01 -7.47 -0.69
N ALA A 25 -24.96 -8.22 -0.34
CA ALA A 25 -23.64 -7.65 -0.18
C ALA A 25 -23.26 -6.89 -1.46
N GLN A 26 -22.80 -5.65 -1.30
CA GLN A 26 -22.37 -4.82 -2.41
C GLN A 26 -21.07 -5.34 -3.03
N ILE A 27 -20.24 -5.99 -2.21
CA ILE A 27 -19.07 -6.76 -2.63
C ILE A 27 -18.81 -7.94 -1.69
N VAL A 28 -18.41 -9.07 -2.29
CA VAL A 28 -17.93 -10.26 -1.58
C VAL A 28 -16.44 -10.39 -1.89
N GLN A 29 -15.59 -10.23 -0.88
CA GLN A 29 -14.16 -10.52 -1.03
C GLN A 29 -13.92 -11.98 -0.69
N ARG A 30 -13.39 -12.74 -1.67
CA ARG A 30 -12.96 -14.12 -1.47
C ARG A 30 -11.49 -14.17 -1.08
N GLY A 31 -11.13 -15.09 -0.21
CA GLY A 31 -9.73 -15.37 0.08
C GLY A 31 -9.47 -16.83 0.35
N VAL A 32 -8.19 -17.18 0.36
CA VAL A 32 -7.70 -18.51 0.70
C VAL A 32 -6.57 -18.38 1.71
N VAL A 33 -6.61 -19.21 2.75
CA VAL A 33 -5.55 -19.31 3.74
C VAL A 33 -4.70 -20.53 3.47
N LEU A 34 -3.40 -20.32 3.30
CA LEU A 34 -2.42 -21.34 2.95
C LEU A 34 -1.32 -21.44 4.00
N GLU A 35 -0.75 -22.63 4.15
CA GLU A 35 0.37 -22.90 5.04
C GLU A 35 1.70 -22.57 4.33
N MET A 36 2.57 -21.83 5.00
CA MET A 36 3.88 -21.43 4.48
C MET A 36 4.75 -22.63 4.10
N SER A 37 5.34 -22.60 2.90
CA SER A 37 6.31 -23.59 2.40
C SER A 37 5.79 -25.04 2.46
N SER A 38 4.52 -25.25 2.08
CA SER A 38 3.82 -26.52 2.24
C SER A 38 3.34 -27.13 0.93
N GLY A 39 3.66 -26.51 -0.22
CA GLY A 39 3.06 -26.86 -1.50
C GLY A 39 1.63 -26.34 -1.63
N ARG A 40 1.35 -25.13 -1.11
CA ARG A 40 0.03 -24.47 -1.10
C ARG A 40 -1.04 -25.29 -0.37
N ARG A 41 -0.68 -25.92 0.75
CA ARG A 41 -1.63 -26.65 1.59
C ARG A 41 -2.61 -25.66 2.24
N PRO A 42 -3.93 -25.90 2.17
CA PRO A 42 -4.91 -25.02 2.80
C PRO A 42 -4.92 -25.15 4.33
N VAL A 43 -5.26 -24.06 5.02
CA VAL A 43 -5.43 -23.99 6.47
C VAL A 43 -6.87 -23.67 6.82
N SER A 44 -7.57 -24.61 7.44
CA SER A 44 -8.96 -24.47 7.86
C SER A 44 -9.09 -23.88 9.27
N GLY A 45 -10.25 -23.31 9.60
CA GLY A 45 -10.58 -22.78 10.92
C GLY A 45 -9.64 -21.65 11.35
N VAL A 46 -9.39 -20.72 10.43
CA VAL A 46 -8.68 -19.45 10.67
C VAL A 46 -9.74 -18.37 10.80
N GLU A 47 -9.76 -17.68 11.93
CA GLU A 47 -10.65 -16.54 12.15
C GLU A 47 -10.15 -15.38 11.30
N VAL A 48 -10.99 -14.89 10.38
CA VAL A 48 -10.74 -13.72 9.55
C VAL A 48 -11.80 -12.68 9.84
N ARG A 49 -11.35 -11.51 10.27
CA ARG A 49 -12.19 -10.36 10.54
C ARG A 49 -11.71 -9.18 9.73
N ALA A 50 -12.68 -8.37 9.30
CA ALA A 50 -12.44 -7.14 8.58
C ALA A 50 -13.40 -6.06 9.03
N VAL A 51 -12.94 -4.81 8.98
CA VAL A 51 -13.79 -3.65 9.26
C VAL A 51 -14.87 -3.54 8.18
N GLY A 52 -16.14 -3.51 8.58
CA GLY A 52 -17.26 -3.39 7.65
C GLY A 52 -17.78 -4.69 7.03
N ALA A 53 -17.25 -5.84 7.47
CA ALA A 53 -17.79 -7.16 7.15
C ALA A 53 -18.06 -7.98 8.42
N ALA A 54 -18.97 -8.95 8.33
CA ALA A 54 -19.12 -9.95 9.37
C ALA A 54 -17.86 -10.85 9.42
N PRO A 55 -17.40 -11.26 10.61
CA PRO A 55 -16.36 -12.27 10.76
C PRO A 55 -16.66 -13.55 9.98
N SER A 56 -15.62 -14.17 9.43
CA SER A 56 -15.72 -15.48 8.77
C SER A 56 -14.54 -16.37 9.20
N ASP A 57 -14.78 -17.67 9.25
CA ASP A 57 -13.72 -18.66 9.40
C ASP A 57 -13.36 -19.27 8.04
N SER A 58 -12.11 -19.67 7.86
CA SER A 58 -11.71 -20.44 6.68
C SER A 58 -12.27 -21.88 6.73
N ASP A 59 -12.76 -22.36 5.60
CA ASP A 59 -13.33 -23.71 5.47
C ASP A 59 -12.26 -24.82 5.35
N MET A 60 -12.67 -26.07 5.09
CA MET A 60 -11.75 -27.20 4.90
C MET A 60 -10.79 -27.05 3.70
N LYS A 61 -11.14 -26.20 2.73
CA LYS A 61 -10.29 -25.84 1.59
C LYS A 61 -9.49 -24.56 1.85
N GLY A 62 -9.54 -24.03 3.07
CA GLY A 62 -8.89 -22.79 3.46
C GLY A 62 -9.59 -21.54 2.91
N VAL A 63 -10.75 -21.67 2.28
CA VAL A 63 -11.47 -20.56 1.65
C VAL A 63 -12.28 -19.81 2.70
N PHE A 64 -12.28 -18.48 2.61
CA PHE A 64 -13.15 -17.60 3.40
C PHE A 64 -13.82 -16.55 2.50
N GLU A 65 -14.96 -16.04 2.94
CA GLU A 65 -15.69 -14.98 2.24
C GLU A 65 -16.05 -13.87 3.23
N LEU A 66 -15.74 -12.62 2.87
CA LEU A 66 -16.10 -11.43 3.63
C LEU A 66 -17.14 -10.65 2.84
N ASN A 67 -18.33 -10.49 3.45
CA ASN A 67 -19.46 -9.81 2.85
C ASN A 67 -19.52 -8.35 3.31
N PHE A 68 -19.29 -7.41 2.40
CA PHE A 68 -19.35 -5.98 2.69
C PHE A 68 -20.66 -5.38 2.15
N LEU A 69 -21.44 -4.79 3.05
CA LEU A 69 -22.75 -4.23 2.72
C LEU A 69 -22.70 -2.82 2.12
N ALA A 70 -21.63 -2.07 2.42
CA ALA A 70 -21.51 -0.65 2.08
C ALA A 70 -20.19 -0.27 1.38
N SER A 71 -19.36 -1.26 1.03
CA SER A 71 -18.07 -1.05 0.36
C SER A 71 -18.17 -1.36 -1.13
N LEU A 72 -17.27 -0.78 -1.92
CA LEU A 72 -17.18 -0.95 -3.36
C LEU A 72 -15.90 -1.68 -3.79
N PRO A 73 -15.89 -2.31 -4.98
CA PRO A 73 -14.65 -2.78 -5.59
C PRO A 73 -13.61 -1.65 -5.70
N GLY A 74 -12.38 -1.93 -5.28
CA GLY A 74 -11.26 -0.99 -5.28
C GLY A 74 -11.04 -0.25 -3.95
N ASP A 75 -11.97 -0.36 -2.99
CA ASP A 75 -11.77 0.18 -1.65
C ASP A 75 -10.70 -0.63 -0.89
N PRO A 76 -9.89 0.00 -0.01
CA PRO A 76 -8.91 -0.73 0.78
C PRO A 76 -9.56 -1.75 1.72
N LEU A 77 -8.99 -2.96 1.79
CA LEU A 77 -9.40 -3.98 2.75
C LEU A 77 -8.65 -3.80 4.07
N PHE A 78 -9.39 -3.59 5.15
CA PHE A 78 -8.82 -3.51 6.50
C PHE A 78 -9.15 -4.76 7.30
N LEU A 79 -8.18 -5.68 7.43
CA LEU A 79 -8.30 -6.82 8.31
C LEU A 79 -7.90 -6.42 9.74
N ASP A 80 -8.84 -6.49 10.68
CA ASP A 80 -8.59 -6.24 12.11
C ASP A 80 -7.97 -7.48 12.78
N ARG A 81 -8.31 -8.69 12.32
CA ARG A 81 -7.77 -9.93 12.86
C ARG A 81 -7.70 -11.04 11.81
N ILE A 82 -6.52 -11.67 11.74
CA ILE A 82 -6.33 -13.00 11.16
C ILE A 82 -5.71 -13.86 12.26
N TYR A 83 -6.42 -14.88 12.73
CA TYR A 83 -5.98 -15.63 13.89
C TYR A 83 -6.23 -17.14 13.80
N LYS A 84 -5.20 -17.89 14.16
CA LYS A 84 -5.28 -19.32 14.49
C LYS A 84 -4.18 -19.64 15.50
N GLN A 85 -4.52 -20.39 16.55
CA GLN A 85 -3.54 -20.77 17.57
C GLN A 85 -2.37 -21.54 16.95
N GLY A 86 -1.14 -21.13 17.29
CA GLY A 86 0.10 -21.76 16.79
C GLY A 86 0.50 -21.31 15.39
N PHE A 87 -0.15 -20.29 14.82
CA PHE A 87 0.19 -19.73 13.52
C PHE A 87 0.46 -18.23 13.62
N GLU A 88 1.30 -17.73 12.72
CA GLU A 88 1.52 -16.30 12.49
C GLU A 88 1.37 -15.94 11.01
N LEU A 89 0.93 -14.71 10.74
CA LEU A 89 0.78 -14.17 9.40
C LEU A 89 2.15 -13.80 8.81
N VAL A 90 2.53 -14.43 7.69
CA VAL A 90 3.86 -14.23 7.09
C VAL A 90 3.85 -13.24 5.92
N ASN A 91 2.75 -13.13 5.17
CA ASN A 91 2.64 -12.25 4.01
C ASN A 91 1.87 -10.94 4.33
N ARG A 92 2.07 -10.40 5.54
CA ARG A 92 1.34 -9.23 6.06
C ARG A 92 1.29 -8.06 5.09
N GLU A 93 2.40 -7.73 4.45
CA GLU A 93 2.46 -6.60 3.51
C GLU A 93 1.49 -6.74 2.33
N LYS A 94 1.43 -7.93 1.71
CA LYS A 94 0.51 -8.23 0.59
C LYS A 94 -0.95 -8.11 1.03
N VAL A 95 -1.22 -8.51 2.27
CA VAL A 95 -2.55 -8.47 2.88
C VAL A 95 -2.97 -7.03 3.22
N GLU A 96 -2.07 -6.24 3.81
CA GLU A 96 -2.34 -4.85 4.21
C GLU A 96 -2.50 -3.89 3.02
N GLN A 97 -1.91 -4.20 1.87
CA GLN A 97 -2.03 -3.41 0.63
C GLN A 97 -3.20 -3.87 -0.26
N TRP A 98 -4.00 -4.84 0.20
CA TRP A 98 -5.08 -5.40 -0.60
C TRP A 98 -6.25 -4.43 -0.75
N ASN A 99 -6.81 -4.36 -1.96
CA ASN A 99 -8.05 -3.66 -2.23
C ASN A 99 -9.16 -4.67 -2.54
N LEU A 100 -10.37 -4.38 -2.07
CA LEU A 100 -11.55 -5.20 -2.29
C LEU A 100 -11.76 -5.47 -3.78
N SER A 101 -11.94 -6.74 -4.12
CA SER A 101 -12.17 -7.21 -5.48
C SER A 101 -13.19 -8.34 -5.48
N ALA A 102 -14.12 -8.29 -6.43
CA ALA A 102 -15.07 -9.38 -6.68
C ALA A 102 -14.44 -10.54 -7.47
N ASP A 103 -13.38 -10.24 -8.24
CA ASP A 103 -12.77 -11.18 -9.18
C ASP A 103 -11.46 -11.78 -8.65
N ALA A 104 -10.72 -11.04 -7.82
CA ALA A 104 -9.43 -11.46 -7.29
C ALA A 104 -9.57 -12.15 -5.93
N VAL A 105 -8.84 -13.26 -5.76
CA VAL A 105 -8.77 -14.01 -4.50
C VAL A 105 -7.60 -13.52 -3.67
N LEU A 106 -7.87 -13.08 -2.44
CA LEU A 106 -6.83 -12.71 -1.49
C LEU A 106 -6.13 -13.96 -0.96
N GLU A 107 -4.80 -14.05 -1.15
CA GLU A 107 -3.99 -15.09 -0.53
C GLU A 107 -3.46 -14.64 0.83
N VAL A 108 -3.81 -15.39 1.88
CA VAL A 108 -3.30 -15.22 3.24
C VAL A 108 -2.38 -16.40 3.54
N VAL A 109 -1.13 -16.13 3.88
CA VAL A 109 -0.15 -17.19 4.18
C VAL A 109 0.13 -17.19 5.68
N LEU A 110 -0.10 -18.33 6.31
CA LEU A 110 0.18 -18.57 7.72
C LEU A 110 1.34 -19.54 7.87
N GLY A 111 2.29 -19.22 8.74
CA GLY A 111 3.34 -20.15 9.13
C GLY A 111 3.13 -20.64 10.55
N ARG A 112 3.41 -21.92 10.79
CA ARG A 112 3.43 -22.49 12.14
C ARG A 112 4.52 -21.81 12.97
N THR A 113 4.16 -21.34 14.15
CA THR A 113 5.09 -20.63 15.05
C THR A 113 6.29 -21.53 15.40
N GLU A 114 6.07 -22.83 15.64
CA GLU A 114 7.18 -23.76 15.94
C GLU A 114 8.16 -23.94 14.77
N VAL A 115 7.65 -23.93 13.53
CA VAL A 115 8.47 -24.10 12.33
C VAL A 115 9.28 -22.84 12.07
N ILE A 116 8.65 -21.66 12.18
CA ILE A 116 9.31 -20.37 12.02
C ILE A 116 10.41 -20.20 13.06
N ASP A 117 10.14 -20.56 14.32
CA ASP A 117 11.15 -20.52 15.38
C ASP A 117 12.33 -21.47 15.12
N SER A 118 12.05 -22.68 14.62
CA SER A 118 13.08 -23.64 14.23
C SER A 118 13.95 -23.11 13.08
N LEU A 119 13.32 -22.55 12.04
CA LEU A 119 14.01 -21.93 10.90
C LEU A 119 14.86 -20.74 11.33
N ARG A 120 14.32 -19.85 12.16
CA ARG A 120 15.06 -18.70 12.71
C ARG A 120 16.29 -19.16 13.49
N LYS A 121 16.16 -20.16 14.37
CA LYS A 121 17.31 -20.72 15.11
C LYS A 121 18.36 -21.33 14.19
N ARG A 122 17.93 -22.03 13.13
CA ARG A 122 18.81 -22.60 12.12
C ARG A 122 19.58 -21.50 11.38
N TYR A 123 18.88 -20.51 10.84
CA TYR A 123 19.49 -19.42 10.07
C TYR A 123 20.36 -18.50 10.93
N TYR A 124 19.99 -18.26 12.19
CA TYR A 124 20.85 -17.56 13.14
C TYR A 124 22.18 -18.30 13.34
N ARG A 125 22.14 -19.63 13.54
CA ARG A 125 23.36 -20.43 13.72
C ARG A 125 24.26 -20.41 12.49
N ILE A 126 23.67 -20.54 11.30
CA ILE A 126 24.39 -20.45 10.03
C ILE A 126 25.02 -19.06 9.88
N GLY A 127 24.24 -18.00 10.12
CA GLY A 127 24.67 -16.61 10.07
C GLY A 127 25.85 -16.31 10.99
N MET A 128 25.72 -16.68 12.26
CA MET A 128 26.76 -16.49 13.27
C MET A 128 28.04 -17.24 12.93
N SER A 129 27.92 -18.48 12.45
CA SER A 129 29.09 -19.27 12.03
C SER A 129 29.82 -18.63 10.86
N ALA A 130 29.08 -18.12 9.87
CA ALA A 130 29.66 -17.49 8.69
C ALA A 130 30.38 -16.17 9.03
N VAL A 131 29.74 -15.28 9.78
CA VAL A 131 30.32 -14.00 10.23
C VAL A 131 31.62 -14.23 11.01
N GLU A 132 31.63 -15.23 11.89
CA GLU A 132 32.81 -15.57 12.68
C GLU A 132 33.95 -16.15 11.82
N GLN A 133 33.62 -17.01 10.85
CA GLN A 133 34.62 -17.56 9.93
C GLN A 133 35.20 -16.50 9.00
N ALA A 134 34.36 -15.59 8.48
CA ALA A 134 34.79 -14.48 7.62
C ALA A 134 35.76 -13.55 8.36
N TYR A 135 35.42 -13.16 9.60
CA TYR A 135 36.30 -12.34 10.43
C TYR A 135 37.65 -13.01 10.69
N ARG A 136 37.65 -14.30 11.07
CA ARG A 136 38.90 -15.06 11.30
C ARG A 136 39.77 -15.11 10.05
N ARG A 137 39.19 -15.36 8.87
CA ARG A 137 39.93 -15.37 7.59
C ARG A 137 40.56 -14.01 7.32
N SER A 138 39.80 -12.92 7.46
CA SER A 138 40.29 -11.56 7.22
C SER A 138 41.41 -11.16 8.17
N VAL A 139 41.34 -11.56 9.44
CA VAL A 139 42.43 -11.32 10.42
C VAL A 139 43.69 -12.09 10.04
N VAL A 140 43.57 -13.38 9.71
CA VAL A 140 44.72 -14.20 9.27
C VAL A 140 45.37 -13.61 8.01
N GLU A 141 44.58 -13.15 7.05
CA GLU A 141 45.09 -12.51 5.83
C GLU A 141 45.79 -11.17 6.13
N LEU A 142 45.25 -10.37 7.06
CA LEU A 142 45.87 -9.12 7.51
C LEU A 142 47.21 -9.38 8.21
N GLU A 143 47.28 -10.42 9.06
CA GLU A 143 48.52 -10.85 9.70
C GLU A 143 49.57 -11.33 8.68
N ALA A 144 49.15 -12.09 7.67
CA ALA A 144 50.03 -12.52 6.59
C ALA A 144 50.57 -11.33 5.78
N ARG A 145 49.72 -10.37 5.43
CA ARG A 145 50.12 -9.12 4.76
C ARG A 145 51.10 -8.31 5.60
N ARG A 146 50.89 -8.21 6.92
CA ARG A 146 51.85 -7.55 7.82
C ARG A 146 53.22 -8.20 7.78
N ARG A 147 53.30 -9.54 7.74
CA ARG A 147 54.56 -10.29 7.69
C ARG A 147 55.27 -10.14 6.34
N ILE A 148 54.53 -10.23 5.23
CA ILE A 148 55.09 -10.24 3.86
C ILE A 148 55.41 -8.83 3.38
N GLN A 149 54.47 -7.90 3.53
CA GLN A 149 54.53 -6.55 2.97
C GLN A 149 55.05 -5.52 3.97
N ARG A 150 55.32 -5.92 5.22
CA ARG A 150 55.83 -5.05 6.30
C ARG A 150 55.01 -3.76 6.46
N ILE A 151 53.68 -3.87 6.42
CA ILE A 151 52.79 -2.72 6.64
C ILE A 151 53.09 -2.08 8.00
N ALA A 152 52.99 -0.75 8.07
CA ALA A 152 53.28 0.00 9.29
C ALA A 152 52.31 -0.35 10.43
N GLU A 153 52.77 -0.30 11.68
CA GLU A 153 51.98 -0.64 12.86
C GLU A 153 50.66 0.15 12.94
N ALA A 154 50.72 1.44 12.64
CA ALA A 154 49.55 2.32 12.63
C ALA A 154 48.53 1.93 11.55
N GLN A 155 48.98 1.42 10.40
CA GLN A 155 48.09 0.95 9.34
C GLN A 155 47.43 -0.37 9.73
N TYR A 156 48.20 -1.32 10.27
CA TYR A 156 47.68 -2.58 10.79
C TYR A 156 46.60 -2.36 11.86
N ALA A 157 46.85 -1.48 12.83
CA ALA A 157 45.90 -1.17 13.88
C ALA A 157 44.58 -0.58 13.34
N ARG A 158 44.65 0.31 12.33
CA ARG A 158 43.46 0.87 11.68
C ARG A 158 42.66 -0.18 10.92
N GLU A 159 43.33 -1.05 10.16
CA GLU A 159 42.66 -2.12 9.41
C GLU A 159 42.01 -3.15 10.34
N LEU A 160 42.68 -3.52 11.44
CA LEU A 160 42.13 -4.42 12.45
C LEU A 160 40.91 -3.83 13.19
N ASP A 161 40.96 -2.54 13.54
CA ASP A 161 39.83 -1.84 14.15
C ASP A 161 38.63 -1.79 13.17
N SER A 162 38.88 -1.52 11.88
CA SER A 162 37.87 -1.57 10.84
C SER A 162 37.21 -2.94 10.73
N LEU A 163 38.01 -4.02 10.65
CA LEU A 163 37.49 -5.40 10.60
C LEU A 163 36.64 -5.72 11.84
N THR A 164 37.08 -5.28 13.02
CA THR A 164 36.38 -5.53 14.28
C THR A 164 35.02 -4.79 14.32
N ARG A 165 34.97 -3.55 13.83
CA ARG A 165 33.71 -2.80 13.70
C ARG A 165 32.74 -3.47 12.72
N VAL A 166 33.24 -3.95 11.58
CA VAL A 166 32.41 -4.67 10.59
C VAL A 166 31.88 -5.97 11.17
N HIS A 167 32.70 -6.76 11.87
CA HIS A 167 32.26 -7.99 12.55
C HIS A 167 31.18 -7.71 13.59
N ALA A 168 31.37 -6.70 14.44
CA ALA A 168 30.38 -6.30 15.43
C ALA A 168 29.04 -5.91 14.79
N ARG A 169 29.07 -5.12 13.72
CA ARG A 169 27.88 -4.71 12.96
C ARG A 169 27.15 -5.91 12.35
N LEU A 170 27.87 -6.76 11.62
CA LEU A 170 27.26 -7.94 10.97
C LEU A 170 26.65 -8.88 12.01
N ARG A 171 27.34 -9.11 13.13
CA ARG A 171 26.84 -9.94 14.24
C ARG A 171 25.53 -9.40 14.83
N GLN A 172 25.37 -8.07 14.91
CA GLN A 172 24.11 -7.46 15.36
C GLN A 172 22.97 -7.65 14.35
N GLN A 173 23.26 -7.74 13.05
CA GLN A 173 22.26 -7.87 11.99
C GLN A 173 21.78 -9.32 11.77
N VAL A 174 22.55 -10.34 12.19
CA VAL A 174 22.23 -11.75 11.95
C VAL A 174 20.83 -12.15 12.44
N ASP A 175 20.41 -11.67 13.62
CA ASP A 175 19.08 -12.01 14.16
C ASP A 175 17.94 -11.46 13.29
N GLY A 176 18.09 -10.21 12.82
CA GLY A 176 17.13 -9.60 11.90
C GLY A 176 17.01 -10.37 10.58
N TYR A 177 18.14 -10.76 9.99
CA TYR A 177 18.13 -11.59 8.79
C TYR A 177 17.55 -12.98 9.02
N ALA A 178 17.89 -13.63 10.13
CA ALA A 178 17.33 -14.93 10.49
C ALA A 178 15.80 -14.88 10.64
N ALA A 179 15.28 -13.80 11.24
CA ALA A 179 13.83 -13.59 11.38
C ALA A 179 13.12 -13.34 10.04
N LEU A 180 13.78 -12.67 9.08
CA LEU A 180 13.26 -12.46 7.73
C LEU A 180 13.26 -13.76 6.92
N PHE A 181 14.41 -14.44 6.83
CA PHE A 181 14.55 -15.69 6.09
C PHE A 181 13.62 -16.81 6.60
N ALA A 182 13.33 -16.82 7.91
CA ALA A 182 12.40 -17.79 8.51
C ALA A 182 10.95 -17.64 8.02
N ARG A 183 10.58 -16.48 7.47
CA ARG A 183 9.21 -16.15 7.01
C ARG A 183 9.05 -16.16 5.49
N ILE A 184 10.12 -16.45 4.75
CA ILE A 184 10.04 -16.54 3.29
C ILE A 184 9.21 -17.78 2.92
N ASN A 185 8.13 -17.56 2.17
CA ASN A 185 7.27 -18.63 1.68
C ASN A 185 7.89 -19.31 0.44
N ARG A 186 8.31 -20.57 0.58
CA ARG A 186 8.95 -21.32 -0.51
C ARG A 186 8.03 -21.61 -1.70
N ASP A 187 6.71 -21.50 -1.51
CA ASP A 187 5.71 -21.77 -2.54
C ASP A 187 5.55 -20.62 -3.55
N GLU A 188 5.96 -19.39 -3.19
CA GLU A 188 5.82 -18.19 -4.03
C GLU A 188 7.17 -17.53 -4.36
N LEU A 189 8.30 -18.25 -4.22
CA LEU A 189 9.61 -17.63 -4.39
C LEU A 189 9.82 -17.08 -5.79
N ASP A 190 10.27 -15.82 -5.85
CA ASP A 190 10.84 -15.29 -7.08
C ASP A 190 12.22 -15.94 -7.39
N ALA A 191 12.80 -15.57 -8.53
CA ALA A 191 14.10 -16.13 -8.94
C ALA A 191 15.25 -15.71 -8.01
N GLY A 192 15.21 -14.49 -7.48
CA GLY A 192 16.21 -13.96 -6.57
C GLY A 192 16.09 -14.55 -5.16
N GLU A 193 14.87 -14.69 -4.63
CA GLU A 193 14.62 -15.25 -3.30
C GLU A 193 15.06 -16.72 -3.25
N ARG A 194 14.84 -17.47 -4.34
CA ARG A 194 15.39 -18.82 -4.51
C ARG A 194 16.90 -18.84 -4.43
N GLN A 195 17.56 -17.90 -5.08
CA GLN A 195 19.02 -17.83 -5.11
C GLN A 195 19.58 -17.41 -3.74
N ALA A 196 18.96 -16.45 -3.06
CA ALA A 196 19.36 -16.00 -1.72
C ALA A 196 19.21 -17.14 -0.69
N LEU A 197 18.09 -17.88 -0.73
CA LEU A 197 17.90 -19.05 0.12
C LEU A 197 18.89 -20.18 -0.20
N ALA A 198 19.22 -20.41 -1.47
CA ALA A 198 20.21 -21.42 -1.86
C ALA A 198 21.62 -21.09 -1.36
N LEU A 199 22.01 -19.81 -1.38
CA LEU A 199 23.28 -19.34 -0.79
C LEU A 199 23.30 -19.58 0.72
N LEU A 200 22.21 -19.22 1.40
CA LEU A 200 22.06 -19.42 2.84
C LEU A 200 22.09 -20.91 3.22
N ASP A 201 21.42 -21.77 2.47
CA ASP A 201 21.40 -23.22 2.70
C ASP A 201 22.78 -23.88 2.49
N ARG A 202 23.66 -23.26 1.69
CA ARG A 202 25.07 -23.67 1.49
C ARG A 202 26.03 -23.03 2.49
N GLY A 203 25.54 -22.13 3.36
CA GLY A 203 26.34 -21.42 4.34
C GLY A 203 27.01 -20.13 3.82
N ASP A 204 26.71 -19.71 2.59
CA ASP A 204 27.16 -18.42 2.04
C ASP A 204 26.20 -17.30 2.49
N VAL A 205 26.39 -16.85 3.73
CA VAL A 205 25.53 -15.87 4.38
C VAL A 205 25.80 -14.46 3.87
N GLU A 206 27.05 -14.10 3.56
CA GLU A 206 27.37 -12.79 2.98
C GLU A 206 26.79 -12.66 1.57
N GLY A 207 26.88 -13.71 0.74
CA GLY A 207 26.21 -13.75 -0.55
C GLY A 207 24.68 -13.71 -0.43
N ALA A 208 24.11 -14.45 0.53
CA ALA A 208 22.66 -14.43 0.78
C ALA A 208 22.16 -13.07 1.28
N ILE A 209 22.85 -12.44 2.24
CA ILE A 209 22.53 -11.10 2.75
C ILE A 209 22.76 -10.08 1.64
N GLY A 210 23.88 -10.12 0.92
CA GLY A 210 24.17 -9.20 -0.15
C GLY A 210 23.16 -9.29 -1.29
N LEU A 211 22.76 -10.50 -1.70
CA LEU A 211 21.73 -10.69 -2.71
C LEU A 211 20.35 -10.28 -2.19
N TYR A 212 20.01 -10.62 -0.95
CA TYR A 212 18.74 -10.21 -0.35
C TYR A 212 18.67 -8.68 -0.16
N GLU A 213 19.75 -8.05 0.30
CA GLU A 213 19.91 -6.60 0.38
C GLU A 213 19.92 -5.97 -1.01
N GLN A 214 20.52 -6.58 -2.03
CA GLN A 214 20.45 -6.09 -3.41
C GLN A 214 19.04 -6.21 -3.95
N MET A 215 18.35 -7.32 -3.72
CA MET A 215 16.94 -7.48 -4.08
C MET A 215 16.04 -6.53 -3.31
N ARG A 216 16.34 -6.25 -2.04
CA ARG A 216 15.62 -5.26 -1.24
C ARG A 216 16.09 -3.85 -1.51
N THR A 217 17.27 -3.65 -2.07
CA THR A 217 17.77 -2.36 -2.57
C THR A 217 17.26 -2.18 -3.97
N ASP A 218 16.93 -3.22 -4.72
CA ASP A 218 16.19 -3.25 -5.97
C ASP A 218 14.71 -3.31 -5.70
N SER A 219 14.24 -3.62 -4.49
CA SER A 219 12.87 -3.45 -4.02
C SER A 219 12.73 -2.16 -3.23
N VAL A 220 13.80 -1.53 -2.76
CA VAL A 220 13.87 -0.17 -2.21
C VAL A 220 14.25 0.78 -3.33
N LEU A 221 14.89 0.33 -4.41
CA LEU A 221 15.06 1.02 -5.68
C LEU A 221 13.86 0.73 -6.55
N ALA A 222 13.24 -0.46 -6.55
CA ALA A 222 11.90 -0.65 -7.13
C ALA A 222 10.82 -0.07 -6.23
N ARG A 223 10.96 0.06 -4.90
CA ARG A 223 10.14 0.95 -4.03
C ARG A 223 10.69 2.39 -3.96
N ARG A 224 11.79 2.75 -4.65
CA ARG A 224 12.17 4.17 -4.90
C ARG A 224 11.82 4.58 -6.34
N VAL A 225 11.64 3.60 -7.22
CA VAL A 225 11.09 3.68 -8.57
C VAL A 225 9.56 3.54 -8.50
N VAL A 226 9.03 2.79 -7.53
CA VAL A 226 7.61 2.80 -7.10
C VAL A 226 7.37 3.82 -5.97
N GLY A 227 8.41 4.21 -5.23
CA GLY A 227 8.36 5.26 -4.21
C GLY A 227 9.36 6.36 -4.50
N ARG A 228 9.15 7.01 -5.64
CA ARG A 228 9.06 8.46 -5.80
C ARG A 228 10.04 9.41 -5.10
N ASN A 229 10.57 9.21 -3.89
CA ASN A 229 11.18 10.29 -3.12
C ASN A 229 12.56 10.80 -3.55
N VAL A 230 13.44 10.01 -4.20
CA VAL A 230 14.74 10.60 -4.64
C VAL A 230 14.58 11.42 -5.93
N ALA A 231 13.65 11.03 -6.81
CA ALA A 231 13.28 11.85 -7.95
C ALA A 231 12.28 12.96 -7.58
N ASP A 232 11.37 12.74 -6.62
CA ASP A 232 10.40 13.73 -6.15
C ASP A 232 11.02 14.79 -5.23
N GLU A 233 12.08 14.51 -4.45
CA GLU A 233 12.80 15.60 -3.75
C GLU A 233 13.50 16.51 -4.75
N ASP A 234 14.17 15.95 -5.75
CA ASP A 234 14.77 16.74 -6.84
C ASP A 234 13.70 17.45 -7.69
N LEU A 235 12.57 16.79 -8.02
CA LEU A 235 11.45 17.39 -8.74
C LEU A 235 10.70 18.43 -7.89
N ARG A 236 10.58 18.26 -6.57
CA ARG A 236 10.02 19.25 -5.63
C ARG A 236 10.87 20.50 -5.58
N LEU A 237 12.19 20.36 -5.60
CA LEU A 237 13.11 21.51 -5.75
C LEU A 237 12.89 22.22 -7.09
N LEU A 238 12.42 21.52 -8.12
CA LEU A 238 12.07 22.08 -9.42
C LEU A 238 10.64 22.63 -9.50
N VAL A 239 9.72 22.29 -8.59
CA VAL A 239 8.31 22.74 -8.61
C VAL A 239 8.19 24.28 -8.75
N PRO A 240 8.97 25.11 -8.03
CA PRO A 240 8.93 26.57 -8.24
C PRO A 240 9.32 26.98 -9.66
N SER A 241 10.34 26.33 -10.25
CA SER A 241 10.80 26.58 -11.61
C SER A 241 9.80 26.08 -12.66
N LEU A 242 9.24 24.87 -12.47
CA LEU A 242 8.20 24.30 -13.31
C LEU A 242 6.94 25.14 -13.30
N MET A 243 6.50 25.63 -12.12
CA MET A 243 5.34 26.49 -12.01
C MET A 243 5.58 27.85 -12.69
N ASN A 244 6.79 28.41 -12.58
CA ASN A 244 7.16 29.61 -13.31
C ASN A 244 7.12 29.38 -14.84
N SER A 245 7.70 28.28 -15.31
CA SER A 245 7.68 27.88 -16.72
C SER A 245 6.25 27.66 -17.23
N PHE A 246 5.41 26.97 -16.46
CA PHE A 246 4.00 26.75 -16.77
C PHE A 246 3.23 28.07 -16.92
N ARG A 247 3.43 29.01 -15.99
CA ARG A 247 2.76 30.33 -16.04
C ARG A 247 3.25 31.17 -17.22
N ILE A 248 4.53 31.08 -17.59
CA ILE A 248 5.09 31.74 -18.80
C ILE A 248 4.49 31.13 -20.06
N MET A 249 4.52 29.80 -20.21
CA MET A 249 3.93 29.08 -21.35
C MET A 249 2.44 29.39 -21.51
N ARG A 250 1.70 29.44 -20.38
CA ARG A 250 0.28 29.80 -20.36
C ARG A 250 0.02 31.21 -20.90
N ARG A 251 0.89 32.17 -20.56
CA ARG A 251 0.80 33.55 -21.09
C ARG A 251 1.15 33.62 -22.57
N LEU A 252 2.05 32.76 -23.03
CA LEU A 252 2.47 32.68 -24.43
C LEU A 252 1.51 31.84 -25.30
N GLY A 253 0.55 31.14 -24.69
CA GLY A 253 -0.41 30.28 -25.39
C GLY A 253 0.16 28.92 -25.83
N ASP A 254 1.28 28.49 -25.27
CA ASP A 254 1.90 27.19 -25.58
C ASP A 254 1.17 26.05 -24.84
N VAL A 255 0.15 25.49 -25.50
CA VAL A 255 -0.70 24.44 -24.92
C VAL A 255 0.06 23.14 -24.68
N GLU A 256 0.95 22.75 -25.61
CA GLU A 256 1.71 21.50 -25.52
C GLU A 256 2.79 21.57 -24.44
N GLY A 257 3.45 22.73 -24.31
CA GLY A 257 4.37 23.03 -23.22
C GLY A 257 3.66 23.04 -21.86
N CYS A 258 2.50 23.70 -21.77
CA CYS A 258 1.68 23.71 -20.55
C CYS A 258 1.22 22.32 -20.13
N ASP A 259 0.80 21.48 -21.07
CA ASP A 259 0.36 20.11 -20.78
C ASP A 259 1.52 19.23 -20.30
N SER A 260 2.68 19.36 -20.94
CA SER A 260 3.91 18.65 -20.57
C SER A 260 4.41 19.04 -19.18
N VAL A 261 4.51 20.34 -18.89
CA VAL A 261 4.92 20.83 -17.57
C VAL A 261 3.84 20.58 -16.52
N GLY A 262 2.57 20.66 -16.89
CA GLY A 262 1.43 20.41 -16.01
C GLY A 262 1.40 18.97 -15.47
N ARG A 263 1.72 17.97 -16.31
CA ARG A 263 1.91 16.58 -15.84
C ARG A 263 3.00 16.47 -14.79
N LEU A 264 4.14 17.16 -15.00
CA LEU A 264 5.26 17.13 -14.06
C LEU A 264 4.89 17.80 -12.73
N ILE A 265 4.17 18.91 -12.77
CA ILE A 265 3.65 19.58 -11.56
C ILE A 265 2.64 18.68 -10.83
N GLY A 266 1.72 18.04 -11.54
CA GLY A 266 0.73 17.13 -10.95
C GLY A 266 1.36 15.92 -10.25
N ALA A 267 2.49 15.42 -10.78
CA ALA A 267 3.25 14.35 -10.18
C ALA A 267 4.12 14.81 -8.99
N ALA A 268 4.74 15.99 -9.07
CA ALA A 268 5.77 16.44 -8.14
C ALA A 268 5.26 17.34 -6.99
N ALA A 269 4.20 18.12 -7.20
CA ALA A 269 3.72 19.06 -6.20
C ALA A 269 3.08 18.32 -5.01
N ALA A 270 3.51 18.66 -3.79
CA ALA A 270 2.84 18.20 -2.58
C ALA A 270 1.61 19.06 -2.26
N GLU A 271 1.68 20.35 -2.56
CA GLU A 271 0.62 21.32 -2.28
C GLU A 271 -0.53 21.20 -3.28
N VAL A 272 -1.74 21.01 -2.75
CA VAL A 272 -2.97 20.92 -3.55
C VAL A 272 -3.19 22.19 -4.39
N ALA A 273 -2.85 23.37 -3.86
CA ALA A 273 -3.00 24.65 -4.55
C ALA A 273 -2.25 24.70 -5.90
N LEU A 274 -1.03 24.17 -5.95
CA LEU A 274 -0.22 24.16 -7.17
C LEU A 274 -0.76 23.18 -8.21
N LYS A 275 -1.32 22.05 -7.77
CA LYS A 275 -2.02 21.12 -8.66
C LYS A 275 -3.29 21.74 -9.24
N LEU A 276 -4.04 22.49 -8.41
CA LEU A 276 -5.28 23.15 -8.84
C LEU A 276 -5.05 24.18 -9.95
N GLU A 277 -3.95 24.94 -9.94
CA GLU A 277 -3.63 25.88 -11.03
C GLU A 277 -3.53 25.19 -12.41
N VAL A 278 -3.06 23.95 -12.45
CA VAL A 278 -2.95 23.15 -13.69
C VAL A 278 -4.31 22.59 -14.08
N VAL A 279 -5.09 22.09 -13.12
CA VAL A 279 -6.42 21.52 -13.36
C VAL A 279 -7.39 22.60 -13.86
N GLU A 280 -7.38 23.79 -13.26
CA GLU A 280 -8.18 24.95 -13.69
C GLU A 280 -7.83 25.35 -15.13
N TRP A 281 -6.54 25.36 -15.47
CA TRP A 281 -6.10 25.65 -16.83
C TRP A 281 -6.56 24.59 -17.83
N ARG A 282 -6.41 23.29 -17.53
CA ARG A 282 -6.90 22.18 -18.37
C ARG A 282 -8.41 22.29 -18.62
N PHE A 283 -9.15 22.65 -17.59
CA PHE A 283 -10.57 22.89 -17.70
C PHE A 283 -10.89 24.04 -18.68
N ALA A 284 -10.14 25.15 -18.59
CA ALA A 284 -10.31 26.33 -19.41
C ALA A 284 -9.96 26.09 -20.90
N VAL A 285 -8.96 25.27 -21.21
CA VAL A 285 -8.57 24.95 -22.61
C VAL A 285 -9.49 23.91 -23.28
N GLY A 286 -10.50 23.41 -22.56
CA GLY A 286 -11.55 22.55 -23.12
C GLY A 286 -11.43 21.07 -22.75
N GLU A 287 -10.40 20.66 -22.02
CA GLU A 287 -10.22 19.29 -21.52
C GLU A 287 -11.07 18.98 -20.27
N ARG A 288 -12.34 19.41 -20.29
CA ARG A 288 -13.22 19.44 -19.13
C ARG A 288 -13.43 18.09 -18.47
N SER A 289 -13.51 17.00 -19.24
CA SER A 289 -13.66 15.65 -18.67
C SER A 289 -12.41 15.21 -17.90
N ALA A 290 -11.22 15.44 -18.46
CA ALA A 290 -9.96 15.05 -17.85
C ALA A 290 -9.70 15.87 -16.58
N ALA A 291 -9.96 17.18 -16.64
CA ALA A 291 -9.88 18.07 -15.48
C ALA A 291 -10.81 17.62 -14.34
N LEU A 292 -12.05 17.19 -14.63
CA LEU A 292 -12.95 16.64 -13.61
C LEU A 292 -12.45 15.32 -13.02
N ASP A 293 -11.81 14.46 -13.82
CA ASP A 293 -11.22 13.21 -13.33
C ASP A 293 -10.00 13.51 -12.42
N GLU A 294 -9.24 14.58 -12.69
CA GLU A 294 -8.15 15.07 -11.84
C GLU A 294 -8.66 15.71 -10.53
N TYR A 295 -9.70 16.54 -10.59
CA TYR A 295 -10.37 17.03 -9.38
C TYR A 295 -10.80 15.87 -8.47
N ARG A 296 -11.34 14.80 -9.05
CA ARG A 296 -11.73 13.59 -8.31
C ARG A 296 -10.56 12.89 -7.60
N VAL A 297 -9.36 12.93 -8.20
CA VAL A 297 -8.13 12.44 -7.58
C VAL A 297 -7.72 13.36 -6.42
N LEU A 298 -7.72 14.68 -6.62
CA LEU A 298 -7.37 15.63 -5.56
C LEU A 298 -8.30 15.50 -4.34
N VAL A 299 -9.61 15.36 -4.54
CA VAL A 299 -10.57 15.12 -3.44
C VAL A 299 -10.29 13.81 -2.70
N ARG A 300 -9.78 12.78 -3.39
CA ARG A 300 -9.39 11.51 -2.78
C ARG A 300 -8.15 11.66 -1.89
N GLU A 301 -7.19 12.46 -2.35
CA GLU A 301 -5.89 12.64 -1.71
C GLU A 301 -5.97 13.63 -0.53
N ALA A 302 -6.85 14.63 -0.59
CA ALA A 302 -7.01 15.66 0.43
C ALA A 302 -7.26 15.07 1.83
N GLN A 303 -6.52 15.52 2.84
CA GLN A 303 -6.53 14.97 4.20
C GLN A 303 -7.12 15.91 5.25
N THR A 304 -7.26 17.19 4.93
CA THR A 304 -7.71 18.26 5.84
C THR A 304 -8.96 18.94 5.30
N VAL A 305 -9.74 19.57 6.19
CA VAL A 305 -10.90 20.38 5.80
C VAL A 305 -10.48 21.51 4.85
N ALA A 306 -9.38 22.19 5.15
CA ALA A 306 -8.87 23.31 4.35
C ALA A 306 -8.53 22.91 2.90
N GLU A 307 -7.90 21.75 2.68
CA GLU A 307 -7.60 21.26 1.34
C GLU A 307 -8.87 20.98 0.53
N ILE A 308 -9.89 20.39 1.18
CA ILE A 308 -11.17 20.08 0.53
C ILE A 308 -11.91 21.36 0.16
N GLU A 309 -11.94 22.35 1.05
CA GLU A 309 -12.53 23.68 0.78
C GLU A 309 -11.81 24.38 -0.39
N CYS A 310 -10.47 24.30 -0.46
CA CYS A 310 -9.71 24.83 -1.59
C CYS A 310 -10.07 24.15 -2.92
N ILE A 311 -10.23 22.83 -2.91
CA ILE A 311 -10.62 22.06 -4.10
C ILE A 311 -12.05 22.42 -4.53
N GLU A 312 -12.98 22.51 -3.59
CA GLU A 312 -14.38 22.87 -3.85
C GLU A 312 -14.49 24.29 -4.42
N ALA A 313 -13.78 25.26 -3.84
CA ALA A 313 -13.76 26.63 -4.34
C ALA A 313 -13.16 26.71 -5.75
N SER A 314 -12.13 25.92 -6.04
CA SER A 314 -11.52 25.85 -7.39
C SER A 314 -12.46 25.23 -8.42
N LEU A 315 -13.16 24.15 -8.05
CA LEU A 315 -14.16 23.53 -8.91
C LEU A 315 -15.28 24.52 -9.25
N HIS A 316 -15.82 25.23 -8.26
CA HIS A 316 -16.85 26.26 -8.49
C HIS A 316 -16.36 27.34 -9.47
N ARG A 317 -15.15 27.90 -9.26
CA ARG A 317 -14.57 28.88 -10.19
C ARG A 317 -14.41 28.35 -11.61
N SER A 318 -14.03 27.09 -11.78
CA SER A 318 -13.90 26.49 -13.11
C SER A 318 -15.26 26.28 -13.81
N LEU A 319 -16.32 26.07 -13.04
CA LEU A 319 -17.68 25.88 -13.53
C LEU A 319 -18.42 27.19 -13.80
N GLU A 320 -18.00 28.30 -13.18
CA GLU A 320 -18.58 29.63 -13.40
C GLU A 320 -18.50 30.03 -14.88
N GLY A 321 -19.68 30.23 -15.50
CA GLY A 321 -19.78 30.60 -16.91
C GLY A 321 -19.51 29.46 -17.91
N ALA A 322 -19.28 28.22 -17.45
CA ALA A 322 -19.03 27.08 -18.32
C ALA A 322 -20.33 26.45 -18.85
N THR A 323 -20.40 26.24 -20.16
CA THR A 323 -21.50 25.47 -20.79
C THR A 323 -21.15 23.98 -20.78
N LEU A 324 -21.84 23.21 -19.94
CA LEU A 324 -21.59 21.78 -19.77
C LEU A 324 -22.57 20.93 -20.57
N SER A 325 -22.05 19.84 -21.15
CA SER A 325 -22.91 18.79 -21.69
C SER A 325 -23.61 18.04 -20.56
N LYS A 326 -24.75 17.40 -20.85
CA LYS A 326 -25.50 16.59 -19.87
C LYS A 326 -24.63 15.50 -19.21
N SER A 327 -23.64 14.96 -19.93
CA SER A 327 -22.70 13.97 -19.39
C SER A 327 -21.71 14.57 -18.39
N LEU A 328 -21.21 15.77 -18.65
CA LEU A 328 -20.29 16.49 -17.77
C LEU A 328 -21.02 17.01 -16.53
N GLY A 329 -22.28 17.46 -16.66
CA GLY A 329 -23.11 17.84 -15.52
C GLY A 329 -23.24 16.70 -14.50
N ARG A 330 -23.53 15.48 -14.96
CA ARG A 330 -23.57 14.30 -14.07
C ARG A 330 -22.23 13.99 -13.39
N LYS A 331 -21.10 14.20 -14.08
CA LYS A 331 -19.77 14.04 -13.47
C LYS A 331 -19.53 15.09 -12.37
N VAL A 332 -19.98 16.32 -12.58
CA VAL A 332 -19.90 17.40 -11.59
C VAL A 332 -20.75 17.06 -10.38
N ASP A 333 -22.01 16.62 -10.56
CA ASP A 333 -22.89 16.21 -9.45
C ASP A 333 -22.24 15.13 -8.58
N LEU A 334 -21.70 14.08 -9.22
CA LEU A 334 -21.01 12.98 -8.52
C LEU A 334 -19.75 13.45 -7.78
N LEU A 335 -19.02 14.40 -8.37
CA LEU A 335 -17.84 14.99 -7.75
C LEU A 335 -18.23 15.84 -6.54
N GLN A 336 -19.32 16.60 -6.62
CA GLN A 336 -19.84 17.40 -5.52
C GLN A 336 -20.30 16.52 -4.34
N ASP A 337 -20.99 15.41 -4.61
CA ASP A 337 -21.36 14.42 -3.60
C ASP A 337 -20.11 13.86 -2.89
N ARG A 338 -19.05 13.61 -3.65
CA ARG A 338 -17.78 13.11 -3.13
C ARG A 338 -17.01 14.15 -2.31
N ILE A 339 -17.06 15.43 -2.70
CA ILE A 339 -16.54 16.54 -1.91
C ILE A 339 -17.28 16.61 -0.57
N ASN A 340 -18.61 16.57 -0.58
CA ASN A 340 -19.43 16.58 0.63
C ASN A 340 -19.10 15.40 1.57
N ALA A 341 -18.98 14.19 1.02
CA ALA A 341 -18.61 13.01 1.79
C ALA A 341 -17.21 13.13 2.41
N ARG A 342 -16.22 13.61 1.63
CA ARG A 342 -14.85 13.83 2.11
C ARG A 342 -14.79 14.92 3.18
N MET A 343 -15.55 15.99 3.01
CA MET A 343 -15.67 17.10 3.96
C MET A 343 -16.21 16.63 5.31
N ASN A 344 -17.28 15.82 5.30
CA ASN A 344 -17.83 15.23 6.52
C ASN A 344 -16.83 14.31 7.20
N TRP A 345 -16.10 13.48 6.44
CA TRP A 345 -15.02 12.66 6.98
C TRP A 345 -13.91 13.49 7.65
N ALA A 346 -13.48 14.59 7.01
CA ALA A 346 -12.38 15.41 7.52
C ALA A 346 -12.80 16.13 8.83
N LYS A 347 -14.04 16.64 8.89
CA LYS A 347 -14.60 17.25 10.09
C LYS A 347 -14.68 16.26 11.27
N ILE A 348 -15.11 15.02 11.02
CA ILE A 348 -15.15 13.97 12.05
C ILE A 348 -13.73 13.64 12.53
N LYS A 349 -12.79 13.49 11.59
CA LYS A 349 -11.38 13.21 11.89
C LYS A 349 -10.78 14.32 12.76
N GLU A 350 -10.92 15.59 12.38
CA GLU A 350 -10.36 16.73 13.14
C GLU A 350 -11.00 16.89 14.52
N ASN A 351 -12.32 16.69 14.64
CA ASN A 351 -13.01 16.79 15.93
C ASN A 351 -12.64 15.65 16.89
N SER A 352 -12.44 14.43 16.39
CA SER A 352 -12.02 13.28 17.22
C SER A 352 -10.64 13.44 17.88
N TRP A 353 -9.81 14.38 17.41
CA TRP A 353 -8.46 14.66 17.95
C TRP A 353 -8.46 15.79 18.99
N THR A 354 -9.61 16.39 19.29
CA THR A 354 -9.72 17.49 20.28
C THR A 354 -10.36 17.05 21.61
N HIS A 355 -10.67 15.77 21.77
CA HIS A 355 -11.33 15.19 22.96
C HIS A 355 -10.53 14.07 23.65
N ASP A 356 -9.26 13.92 23.28
CA ASP A 356 -8.22 13.23 24.07
C ASP A 356 -7.25 14.27 24.62
#